data_AF-A0A392TWG2-F1
#
_entry.id   AF-A0A392TWG2-F1
#
_cell.length_a   1.000
_cell.length_b   1.000
_cell.length_c   1.000
_cell.angle_alpha   90.00
_cell.angle_beta   90.00
_cell.angle_gamma   90.00
#
_symmetry.space_group_name_H-M   'P 1'
#
loop_
_entity.id
_entity.type
_entity.pdbx_description
1 polymer ?
#
loop_
_entity_poly.entity_id
_entity_poly.type
_entity_poly.pdbx_seq_one_letter_code
_entity_poly.pdbx_strand_id
1 'polypeptide(L)' 'MWTKLDALYMTKSLAHKQCLKERLFFFRMVENKPVMEQLSEFNKIIDDLANIDVNLED' A
#
# COMPACT_ATOMS: atom_id res chain seq x y z
N MET A 1 18.27 -11.59 -17.95
CA MET A 1 17.61 -10.25 -17.92
C MET A 1 16.32 -10.29 -17.12
N TRP A 2 15.47 -11.31 -17.27
CA TRP A 2 14.24 -11.51 -16.50
C TRP A 2 14.42 -11.66 -14.98
N THR A 3 15.38 -12.46 -14.51
CA THR A 3 15.64 -12.70 -13.08
C THR A 3 16.00 -11.45 -12.27
N LYS A 4 16.58 -10.43 -12.90
CA LYS A 4 16.94 -9.17 -12.24
C LYS A 4 15.74 -8.23 -12.14
N LEU A 5 14.83 -8.30 -13.12
CA LEU A 5 13.56 -7.58 -13.12
C LEU A 5 12.62 -8.19 -12.08
N ASP A 6 12.56 -9.51 -12.03
CA ASP A 6 11.77 -10.30 -11.07
C ASP A 6 12.19 -10.01 -9.62
N ALA A 7 13.51 -10.06 -9.34
CA ALA A 7 14.03 -9.68 -8.03
C ALA A 7 13.77 -8.20 -7.67
N LEU A 8 13.83 -7.28 -8.64
CA LEU A 8 13.49 -5.86 -8.46
C LEU A 8 11.99 -5.65 -8.23
N TYR A 9 11.14 -6.43 -8.90
CA TYR A 9 9.69 -6.35 -8.79
C TYR A 9 9.19 -6.99 -7.48
N MET A 10 9.78 -8.11 -7.06
CA MET A 10 9.57 -8.70 -5.73
C MET A 10 10.04 -7.77 -4.61
N THR A 11 11.24 -7.18 -4.72
CA THR A 11 11.71 -6.21 -3.71
C THR A 11 10.89 -4.92 -3.73
N LYS A 12 10.42 -4.44 -4.89
CA LYS A 12 9.46 -3.33 -4.98
C LYS A 12 8.13 -3.69 -4.36
N SER A 13 7.54 -4.84 -4.67
CA SER A 13 6.23 -5.25 -4.16
C SER A 13 6.29 -5.49 -2.65
N LEU A 14 7.37 -6.11 -2.16
CA LEU A 14 7.60 -6.29 -0.73
C LEU A 14 7.81 -4.95 0.00
N ALA A 15 8.65 -4.06 -0.55
CA ALA A 15 8.87 -2.73 0.02
C ALA A 15 7.63 -1.84 -0.08
N HIS A 16 6.84 -1.95 -1.16
CA HIS A 16 5.59 -1.22 -1.34
C HIS A 16 4.53 -1.74 -0.36
N LYS A 17 4.40 -3.05 -0.18
CA LYS A 17 3.55 -3.68 0.84
C LYS A 17 3.98 -3.27 2.25
N GLN A 18 5.29 -3.21 2.52
CA GLN A 18 5.81 -2.77 3.81
C GLN A 18 5.56 -1.28 4.04
N CYS A 19 5.74 -0.45 3.02
CA CYS A 19 5.50 0.99 3.07
C CYS A 19 4.00 1.31 3.25
N LEU A 20 3.10 0.58 2.59
CA LEU A 20 1.65 0.71 2.80
C LEU A 20 1.22 0.23 4.19
N LYS A 21 1.80 -0.87 4.70
CA LYS A 21 1.54 -1.32 6.08
C LYS A 21 2.02 -0.30 7.11
N GLU A 22 3.21 0.25 6.95
CA GLU A 22 3.68 1.35 7.80
C GLU A 22 2.79 2.57 7.68
N ARG A 23 2.41 2.97 6.45
CA ARG A 23 1.53 4.10 6.22
C ARG A 23 0.15 3.91 6.86
N LEU A 24 -0.39 2.69 6.84
CA LEU A 24 -1.64 2.32 7.53
C LEU A 24 -1.47 2.39 9.06
N PHE A 25 -0.36 1.89 9.59
CA PHE A 25 -0.08 1.86 11.02
C PHE A 25 0.20 3.26 11.60
N PHE A 26 0.85 4.13 10.82
CA PHE A 26 1.06 5.54 11.14
C PHE A 26 -0.12 6.44 10.76
N PHE A 27 -1.10 5.93 10.00
CA PHE A 27 -2.29 6.69 9.65
C PHE A 27 -3.10 6.97 10.90
N ARG A 28 -3.10 8.23 11.33
CA ARG A 28 -3.89 8.72 12.45
C ARG A 28 -4.94 9.69 11.93
N MET A 29 -6.20 9.40 12.21
CA MET A 29 -7.27 10.35 11.95
C MET A 29 -7.05 11.59 12.81
N VAL A 30 -6.99 12.73 12.15
CA VAL A 30 -6.79 14.07 12.73
C VAL A 30 -8.15 14.75 12.82
N GLU A 31 -8.54 15.24 14.00
CA GLU A 31 -9.81 15.95 14.24
C GLU A 31 -10.02 17.20 13.37
N ASN A 32 -8.94 17.73 12.79
CA ASN A 32 -8.98 18.93 11.96
C ASN A 32 -9.52 18.68 10.53
N LYS A 33 -9.64 17.43 10.08
CA LYS A 33 -10.17 17.07 8.76
C LYS A 33 -11.53 16.38 8.90
N PRO A 34 -12.41 16.51 7.88
CA PRO A 34 -13.66 15.78 7.86
C PRO A 34 -13.39 14.28 7.81
N VAL A 35 -14.00 13.55 8.75
CA VAL A 35 -13.88 12.09 8.91
C VAL A 35 -14.10 11.35 7.60
N MET A 36 -15.00 11.85 6.74
CA MET A 36 -15.31 11.26 5.44
C MET A 36 -14.14 11.31 4.44
N GLU A 37 -13.37 12.41 4.39
CA GLU A 37 -12.17 12.47 3.55
C GLU A 37 -11.08 11.53 4.08
N GLN A 38 -10.95 11.44 5.40
CA GLN A 38 -9.96 10.56 6.04
C GLN A 38 -10.30 9.08 5.83
N LEU A 39 -11.59 8.74 5.85
CA LEU A 39 -12.09 7.41 5.48
C LEU A 39 -11.83 7.10 4.01
N SER A 40 -11.96 8.09 3.12
CA SER A 40 -11.63 7.92 1.71
C SER A 40 -10.13 7.66 1.51
N GLU A 41 -9.25 8.42 2.17
CA GLU A 41 -7.81 8.18 2.14
C GLU A 41 -7.45 6.81 2.74
N PHE A 42 -8.09 6.41 3.84
CA PHE A 42 -7.88 5.10 4.47
C PHE A 42 -8.32 3.96 3.54
N ASN A 43 -9.52 4.05 2.96
CA ASN A 43 -10.02 3.06 2.01
C ASN A 43 -9.11 2.96 0.79
N LYS A 44 -8.56 4.07 0.31
CA LYS A 44 -7.60 4.06 -0.80
C LYS A 44 -6.30 3.34 -0.44
N ILE A 45 -5.80 3.49 0.79
CA ILE A 45 -4.61 2.75 1.27
C ILE A 45 -4.91 1.25 1.33
N ILE A 46 -6.10 0.85 1.78
CA ILE A 46 -6.53 -0.55 1.82
C ILE A 46 -6.70 -1.13 0.41
N ASP A 47 -7.29 -0.36 -0.51
CA ASP A 47 -7.45 -0.75 -1.92
C ASP A 47 -6.09 -0.92 -2.63
N ASP A 48 -5.14 0.00 -2.41
CA ASP A 48 -3.77 -0.11 -2.94
C ASP A 48 -3.06 -1.36 -2.37
N LEU A 49 -3.29 -1.66 -1.09
CA LEU A 49 -2.76 -2.87 -0.44
C LEU A 49 -3.34 -4.15 -1.06
N ALA A 50 -4.66 -4.18 -1.30
CA ALA A 50 -5.34 -5.31 -1.91
C ALA A 50 -4.91 -5.50 -3.37
N ASN A 51 -4.80 -4.42 -4.14
CA ASN A 51 -4.35 -4.47 -5.53
C ASN A 51 -2.90 -4.98 -5.65
N ILE A 52 -2.04 -4.67 -4.70
CA ILE A 52 -0.65 -5.18 -4.68
C ILE A 52 -0.58 -6.63 -4.24
N ASP A 53 -1.47 -7.05 -3.34
CA ASP A 53 -1.61 -8.46 -2.99
C ASP A 53 -2.09 -9.30 -4.19
N VAL A 54 -3.04 -8.75 -4.98
CA VAL A 54 -3.54 -9.38 -6.21
C VAL A 54 -2.49 -9.37 -7.34
N ASN A 55 -1.65 -8.35 -7.45
CA ASN A 55 -0.55 -8.31 -8.44
C ASN A 55 0.65 -9.21 -8.08
N LEU A 56 0.59 -9.99 -6.99
CA LEU A 56 1.58 -11.01 -6.66
C LEU A 56 1.24 -12.40 -7.26
N GLU A 57 0.13 -12.52 -7.99
CA GLU A 57 -0.19 -13.68 -8.80
C GLU A 57 0.39 -13.53 -10.22
N ASP A 58 1.70 -13.74 -10.38
CA ASP A 58 2.34 -14.30 -11.59
C ASP A 58 3.78 -14.77 -11.29
#